data_AF-A0A935J470-F1
#
_entry.id   AF-A0A935J470-F1
#
_cell.length_a   1.000
_cell.length_b   1.000
_cell.length_c   1.000
_cell.angle_alpha   90.00
_cell.angle_beta   90.00
_cell.angle_gamma   90.00
#
_symmetry.space_group_name_H-M   'P 1'
#
loop_
_entity.id
_entity.type
_entity.pdbx_description
1 polymer ?
#
loop_
_entity_poly.entity_id
_entity_poly.type
_entity_poly.pdbx_seq_one_letter_code
_entity_poly.pdbx_strand_id
1 'polypeptide(L)' 'MKEKKMHFTPPPYLDPGSGSFIIQILIAALLGLGVALRASWSKIKGYFGVKPKAEEEDNDSADASD' A
#
# COMPACT_ATOMS: atom_id res chain seq x y z
N MET A 1 40.43 -45.76 16.30
CA MET A 1 39.60 -45.09 15.28
C MET A 1 38.70 -44.09 16.00
N LYS A 2 38.80 -42.79 15.70
CA LYS A 2 37.93 -41.76 16.30
C LYS A 2 36.79 -41.50 15.33
N GLU A 3 35.57 -41.83 15.72
CA GLU A 3 34.38 -41.58 14.92
C GLU A 3 34.07 -40.08 14.88
N LYS A 4 33.92 -39.55 13.67
CA LYS A 4 33.50 -38.17 13.41
C LYS A 4 31.99 -38.10 13.65
N LYS A 5 31.56 -37.47 14.74
CA LYS A 5 30.15 -37.14 14.93
C LYS A 5 29.76 -36.05 13.94
N MET A 6 28.97 -36.41 12.95
CA MET A 6 28.34 -35.47 12.04
C MET A 6 27.23 -34.75 12.80
N HIS A 7 27.41 -33.44 13.07
CA HIS A 7 26.36 -32.61 13.64
C HIS A 7 25.38 -32.25 12.52
N PHE A 8 24.21 -32.86 12.54
CA PHE A 8 23.12 -32.55 11.62
C PHE A 8 22.35 -31.34 12.16
N THR A 9 22.57 -30.17 11.57
CA THR A 9 21.73 -28.99 11.82
C THR A 9 20.62 -29.00 10.78
N PRO A 10 19.34 -29.16 11.15
CA PRO A 10 18.25 -29.07 10.20
C PRO A 10 18.24 -27.67 9.57
N PRO A 11 17.91 -27.55 8.26
CA PRO A 11 17.74 -26.25 7.66
C PRO A 11 16.70 -25.47 8.46
N PRO A 12 16.89 -24.15 8.68
CA PRO A 12 15.89 -23.32 9.34
C PRO A 12 14.63 -23.33 8.47
N TYR A 13 13.69 -24.19 8.84
CA TYR A 13 12.40 -24.27 8.20
C TYR A 13 11.63 -23.03 8.63
N LEU A 14 11.16 -22.28 7.65
CA LEU A 14 10.05 -21.38 7.91
C LEU A 14 8.90 -22.30 8.29
N ASP A 15 8.51 -22.30 9.57
CA ASP A 15 7.33 -23.03 10.03
C ASP A 15 6.16 -22.75 9.07
N PRO A 16 5.24 -23.71 8.84
CA PRO A 16 4.18 -23.56 7.84
C PRO A 16 3.35 -22.28 8.01
N GLY A 17 3.32 -21.67 9.21
CA GLY A 17 2.75 -20.34 9.44
C GLY A 17 3.69 -19.14 9.15
N SER A 18 5.00 -19.28 9.34
CA SER A 18 5.99 -18.21 9.13
C SER A 18 6.20 -17.86 7.65
N GLY A 19 6.10 -18.85 6.75
CA GLY A 19 6.19 -18.62 5.31
C GLY A 19 5.09 -17.68 4.78
N SER A 20 3.86 -17.85 5.26
CA SER A 20 2.71 -17.01 4.87
C SER A 20 2.76 -15.59 5.45
N PHE A 21 3.39 -15.40 6.60
CA PHE A 21 3.46 -14.11 7.28
C PHE A 21 4.22 -13.05 6.48
N ILE A 22 5.29 -13.46 5.79
CA ILE A 22 6.09 -12.58 4.92
C ILE A 22 5.24 -12.07 3.76
N ILE A 23 4.47 -12.95 3.12
CA ILE A 23 3.57 -12.60 2.02
C ILE A 23 2.46 -11.67 2.52
N GLN A 24 1.92 -11.91 3.71
CA GLN A 24 0.90 -11.05 4.32
C GLN A 24 1.43 -9.63 4.57
N ILE A 25 2.62 -9.48 5.15
CA ILE A 25 3.24 -8.16 5.36
C ILE A 25 3.48 -7.46 4.03
N LEU A 26 3.94 -8.19 3.02
CA LEU A 26 4.18 -7.63 1.69
C LEU A 26 2.88 -7.11 1.07
N ILE A 27 1.79 -7.88 1.12
CA ILE A 27 0.48 -7.46 0.62
C ILE A 27 -0.04 -6.25 1.41
N ALA A 28 0.05 -6.29 2.74
CA ALA A 28 -0.38 -5.18 3.60
C ALA A 28 0.40 -3.89 3.32
N ALA A 29 1.71 -3.99 3.11
CA ALA A 29 2.56 -2.85 2.76
C ALA A 29 2.19 -2.27 1.38
N LEU A 30 1.96 -3.11 0.37
CA LEU A 30 1.55 -2.66 -0.96
C LEU A 30 0.18 -1.98 -0.95
N LEU A 31 -0.79 -2.57 -0.24
CA LEU A 31 -2.13 -1.98 -0.08
C LEU A 31 -2.06 -0.67 0.70
N GLY A 32 -1.33 -0.64 1.82
CA GLY A 32 -1.15 0.57 2.62
C GLY A 32 -0.50 1.70 1.82
N LEU A 33 0.55 1.41 1.06
CA LEU A 33 1.20 2.39 0.20
C LEU A 33 0.28 2.87 -0.92
N GLY A 34 -0.44 1.95 -1.59
CA GLY A 34 -1.38 2.29 -2.65
C GLY A 34 -2.49 3.22 -2.16
N VAL A 35 -3.08 2.92 -0.99
CA VAL A 35 -4.10 3.77 -0.36
C VAL A 35 -3.52 5.11 0.06
N ALA A 36 -2.34 5.14 0.69
CA ALA A 36 -1.69 6.38 1.13
C ALA A 36 -1.38 7.33 -0.05
N LEU A 37 -0.88 6.78 -1.16
CA LEU A 37 -0.63 7.54 -2.40
C LEU A 37 -1.94 8.04 -3.01
N ARG A 38 -2.99 7.21 -3.05
CA ARG A 38 -4.31 7.59 -3.58
C ARG A 38 -4.95 8.70 -2.73
N ALA A 39 -4.90 8.60 -1.40
CA ALA A 39 -5.43 9.60 -0.49
C ALA A 39 -4.65 10.92 -0.57
N SER A 40 -3.34 10.85 -0.79
CA SER A 40 -2.46 12.02 -0.87
C SER A 40 -2.36 12.63 -2.27
N TRP A 41 -3.10 12.13 -3.27
CA TRP A 41 -3.00 12.55 -4.67
C TRP A 41 -3.18 14.06 -4.87
N SER A 42 -4.11 14.68 -4.12
CA SER A 42 -4.33 16.14 -4.16
C SER A 42 -3.16 16.94 -3.57
N LYS A 43 -2.52 16.42 -2.52
CA LYS A 43 -1.32 17.06 -1.92
C LYS A 43 -0.12 16.92 -2.86
N ILE A 44 0.10 15.73 -3.43
CA ILE A 44 1.16 15.46 -4.41
C ILE A 44 1.03 16.40 -5.62
N LYS A 45 -0.19 16.55 -6.16
CA LYS A 45 -0.47 17.53 -7.24
C LYS A 45 -0.16 18.97 -6.84
N GLY A 46 -0.50 19.35 -5.61
CA GLY A 46 -0.20 20.68 -5.07
C GLY A 46 1.30 20.96 -4.97
N TYR A 47 2.10 19.98 -4.53
CA TYR A 47 3.57 20.10 -4.52
C TYR A 47 4.17 20.16 -5.93
N PHE A 48 3.55 19.52 -6.91
CA PHE A 48 3.94 19.59 -8.32
C PHE A 48 3.44 20.85 -9.05
N GLY A 49 2.86 21.82 -8.34
CA GLY A 49 2.38 23.09 -8.91
C GLY A 49 1.13 22.94 -9.78
N VAL A 50 0.47 21.78 -9.77
CA VAL A 50 -0.79 21.56 -10.48
C VAL A 50 -1.90 22.19 -9.68
N LYS A 51 -2.25 23.44 -10.02
CA LYS A 51 -3.42 24.12 -9.43
C LYS A 51 -4.67 23.31 -9.80
N PRO A 52 -5.50 22.89 -8.83
CA PRO A 52 -6.79 22.32 -9.17
C PRO A 52 -7.56 23.37 -9.96
N LYS A 53 -8.00 23.02 -11.18
CA LYS A 53 -8.96 23.83 -11.92
C LYS A 53 -10.19 23.92 -11.02
N ALA A 54 -10.53 25.13 -10.58
CA ALA A 54 -11.79 25.37 -9.90
C ALA A 54 -12.87 24.80 -10.82
N GLU A 55 -13.50 23.73 -10.38
CA GLU A 55 -14.74 23.26 -10.96
C GLU A 55 -15.73 24.33 -10.52
N GLU A 56 -16.03 25.26 -11.42
CA GLU A 56 -17.16 26.16 -11.29
C GLU A 56 -18.39 25.25 -11.17
N GLU A 57 -18.91 25.13 -9.95
CA GLU A 57 -20.23 24.59 -9.68
C GLU A 57 -21.22 25.48 -10.44
N ASP A 58 -21.57 25.06 -11.65
CA ASP A 58 -22.65 25.63 -12.43
C ASP A 58 -23.97 25.31 -11.72
N ASN A 59 -24.28 26.15 -10.73
CA ASN A 59 -25.58 26.18 -10.06
C ASN A 59 -26.56 26.89 -11.00
N ASP A 60 -26.96 26.20 -12.06
CA ASP A 60 -28.04 26.62 -12.94
C ASP A 60 -29.37 26.39 -12.19
N SER A 61 -29.61 27.23 -11.18
CA SER A 61 -30.91 27.39 -10.53
C SER A 61 -31.81 28.21 -11.44
N ALA A 62 -32.32 27.57 -12.50
CA ALA A 62 -33.43 28.08 -13.29
C ALA A 62 -34.76 27.76 -12.58
N ASP A 63 -35.00 28.43 -11.43
CA ASP A 63 -36.35 28.56 -10.88
C ASP A 63 -36.97 29.80 -11.54
N ALA A 64 -37.60 29.57 -12.68
CA ALA A 64 -38.40 30.57 -13.38
C ALA A 64 -39.54 31.02 -12.47
N SER A 65 -39.42 32.21 -11.89
CA SER A 65 -40.50 32.89 -11.20
C SER A 65 -41.64 33.23 -12.19
N ASP A 66 -42.85 32.99 -11.70
CA ASP A 66 -44.19 33.25 -12.26
C ASP A 66 -44.37 34.66 -12.86
#